data_AF-A0A2J8Q5V6-F1
#
_entry.id   AF-A0A2J8Q5V6-F1
#
_cell.length_a   1.000
_cell.length_b   1.000
_cell.length_c   1.000
_cell.angle_alpha   90.00
_cell.angle_beta   90.00
_cell.angle_gamma   90.00
#
_symmetry.space_group_name_H-M   'P 1'
#
loop_
_entity.id
_entity.type
_entity.pdbx_description
1 polymer ?
#
loop_
_entity_poly.entity_id
_entity_poly.type
_entity_poly.pdbx_seq_one_letter_code
_entity_poly.pdbx_strand_id
1 'polypeptide(L)'
;MATKRLARQLGLIRRKSIAPANGNLGRSKSKQLFDYLIVIDFESTCWNDGKHHHSQEIIEFPAVLLNTSTGQIDSEFQAYVQPQEHPILSEFCMELTGIKQAQVDEGVPLKICLSQFCKWIHKIQQQKNIIFATGVSEPSASEVKLCAFVTWSDWDLGVCLEYECKRKQLLKPVFLNSWIDLRATYKLFYRRKPKGLSGALQEVGIEFSGREHSGLDDSRNTALLAWKMIRDGCVMKITRSLNKVVPKGIHAVPKLSHQQKNNPSLFMKKSLHHLIAPQ
;
A
#
# COMPACT_ATOMS: atom_id res chain seq x y z
N MET A 1 -13.43 -29.64 20.55
CA MET A 1 -11.97 -29.81 20.81
C MET A 1 -11.61 -31.19 21.40
N ALA A 2 -12.48 -31.89 22.14
CA ALA A 2 -12.12 -33.16 22.81
C ALA A 2 -12.09 -34.42 21.89
N THR A 3 -12.93 -34.48 20.85
CA THR A 3 -13.15 -35.70 20.05
C THR A 3 -11.98 -36.07 19.12
N LYS A 4 -11.26 -35.09 18.57
CA LYS A 4 -10.09 -35.33 17.70
C LYS A 4 -8.88 -35.88 18.45
N ARG A 5 -8.74 -35.56 19.74
CA ARG A 5 -7.61 -36.01 20.57
C ARG A 5 -7.80 -37.47 20.99
N LEU A 6 -9.02 -37.84 21.37
CA LEU A 6 -9.38 -39.22 21.71
C LEU A 6 -9.23 -40.17 20.50
N ALA A 7 -9.65 -39.73 19.31
CA ALA A 7 -9.49 -40.52 18.07
C ALA A 7 -8.01 -40.76 17.67
N ARG A 8 -7.08 -39.90 18.09
CA ARG A 8 -5.62 -40.12 17.89
C ARG A 8 -5.03 -41.12 18.89
N GLN A 9 -5.48 -41.13 20.14
CA GLN A 9 -5.03 -42.10 21.14
C GLN A 9 -5.54 -43.52 20.85
N LEU A 10 -6.73 -43.65 20.29
CA LEU A 10 -7.35 -44.94 19.99
C LEU A 10 -6.91 -45.56 18.65
N GLY A 11 -5.96 -44.95 17.93
CA GLY A 11 -5.42 -45.51 16.66
C GLY A 11 -6.40 -45.55 15.49
N LEU A 12 -7.60 -44.95 15.62
CA LEU A 12 -8.67 -44.96 14.60
C LEU A 12 -8.38 -44.02 13.40
N ILE A 13 -7.32 -43.22 13.47
CA ILE A 13 -6.88 -42.34 12.38
C ILE A 13 -5.54 -42.86 11.83
N ARG A 14 -5.58 -43.54 10.67
CA ARG A 14 -4.38 -43.94 9.93
C ARG A 14 -3.65 -42.70 9.40
N ARG A 15 -2.41 -42.53 9.83
CA ARG A 15 -1.45 -41.55 9.30
C ARG A 15 -1.12 -41.97 7.86
N LYS A 16 -1.51 -41.18 6.86
CA LYS A 16 -1.03 -41.37 5.49
C LYS A 16 0.46 -41.02 5.51
N SER A 17 1.32 -42.03 5.42
CA SER A 17 2.78 -41.85 5.33
C SER A 17 3.08 -41.19 3.99
N ILE A 18 3.29 -39.88 4.01
CA ILE A 18 3.96 -39.19 2.91
C ILE A 18 5.44 -39.49 3.10
N ALA A 19 5.99 -40.33 2.21
CA ALA A 19 7.43 -40.54 2.12
C ALA A 19 8.14 -39.19 1.98
N PRO A 20 9.34 -39.00 2.55
CA PRO A 20 10.09 -37.78 2.33
C PRO A 20 10.38 -37.70 0.83
N ALA A 21 9.85 -36.67 0.18
CA ALA A 21 10.23 -36.33 -1.18
C ALA A 21 11.70 -35.92 -1.13
N ASN A 22 12.58 -36.89 -1.39
CA ASN A 22 13.96 -36.63 -1.76
C ASN A 22 13.89 -35.94 -3.12
N GLY A 23 13.98 -34.62 -3.08
CA GLY A 23 13.75 -33.76 -4.23
C GLY A 23 14.41 -32.42 -3.97
N ASN A 24 15.74 -32.40 -4.04
CA ASN A 24 16.49 -31.22 -4.45
C ASN A 24 16.06 -30.86 -5.89
N LEU A 25 14.83 -30.34 -6.04
CA LEU A 25 14.48 -29.55 -7.19
C LEU A 25 15.03 -28.17 -6.90
N GLY A 26 16.24 -27.93 -7.41
CA GLY A 26 16.77 -26.59 -7.61
C GLY A 26 15.79 -25.83 -8.51
N ARG A 27 14.72 -25.30 -7.92
CA ARG A 27 13.93 -24.24 -8.53
C ARG A 27 14.90 -23.08 -8.65
N SER A 28 15.37 -22.85 -9.87
CA SER A 28 16.07 -21.60 -10.22
C SER A 28 15.25 -20.46 -9.62
N LYS A 29 15.79 -19.79 -8.60
CA LYS A 29 15.12 -18.66 -7.97
C LYS A 29 14.87 -17.67 -9.10
N SER A 30 13.61 -17.41 -9.43
CA SER A 30 13.28 -16.35 -10.38
C SER A 30 13.88 -15.07 -9.85
N LYS A 31 14.87 -14.52 -10.56
CA LYS A 31 15.54 -13.29 -10.16
C LYS A 31 14.48 -12.19 -10.09
N GLN A 32 14.33 -11.56 -8.94
CA GLN A 32 13.41 -10.43 -8.80
C GLN A 32 13.93 -9.24 -9.61
N LEU A 33 13.01 -8.47 -10.18
CA LEU A 33 13.34 -7.21 -10.85
C LEU A 33 13.79 -6.15 -9.85
N PHE A 34 13.13 -6.10 -8.69
CA PHE A 34 13.43 -5.15 -7.62
C PHE A 34 14.39 -5.80 -6.62
N ASP A 35 15.53 -5.17 -6.38
CA ASP A 35 16.48 -5.54 -5.32
C ASP A 35 15.95 -5.15 -3.93
N TYR A 36 15.13 -4.10 -3.88
CA TYR A 36 14.52 -3.59 -2.66
C TYR A 36 13.02 -3.32 -2.82
N LEU A 37 12.30 -3.49 -1.72
CA LEU A 37 10.90 -3.08 -1.59
C LEU A 37 10.77 -2.15 -0.39
N ILE A 38 10.03 -1.04 -0.53
CA ILE A 38 9.66 -0.19 0.60
C ILE A 38 8.18 -0.44 0.89
N VAL A 39 7.91 -1.05 2.02
CA VAL A 39 6.55 -1.39 2.45
C VAL A 39 6.00 -0.30 3.34
N ILE A 40 4.80 0.17 3.07
CA ILE A 40 4.09 1.25 3.78
C ILE A 40 2.71 0.74 4.19
N ASP A 41 2.29 1.06 5.42
CA ASP A 41 0.95 0.81 5.93
C ASP A 41 0.56 1.97 6.87
N PHE A 42 -0.37 2.84 6.43
CA PHE A 42 -0.75 4.01 7.21
C PHE A 42 -1.83 3.66 8.23
N GLU A 43 -1.73 4.27 9.41
CA GLU A 43 -2.91 4.41 10.27
C GLU A 43 -3.55 5.77 10.04
N SER A 44 -4.88 5.83 10.10
CA SER A 44 -5.65 7.07 9.95
C SER A 44 -6.70 7.24 11.03
N THR A 45 -7.15 8.48 11.22
CA THR A 45 -8.37 8.76 12.01
C THR A 45 -9.55 7.90 11.52
N CYS A 46 -10.31 7.33 12.45
CA CYS A 46 -11.47 6.49 12.15
C CYS A 46 -12.53 6.57 13.26
N TRP A 47 -13.76 6.18 12.94
CA TRP A 47 -14.94 6.28 13.81
C TRP A 47 -15.85 5.06 13.61
N ASN A 48 -16.64 4.71 14.64
CA ASN A 48 -17.62 3.63 14.59
C ASN A 48 -19.05 4.16 14.87
N ASP A 49 -19.42 5.28 14.25
CA ASP A 49 -20.74 5.90 14.43
C ASP A 49 -21.72 5.61 13.29
N GLY A 50 -21.24 5.03 12.18
CA GLY A 50 -22.05 4.62 11.02
C GLY A 50 -22.80 5.75 10.31
N LYS A 51 -22.57 7.01 10.68
CA LYS A 51 -23.45 8.15 10.34
C LYS A 51 -22.74 9.30 9.66
N HIS A 52 -21.42 9.37 9.77
CA HIS A 52 -20.66 10.51 9.26
C HIS A 52 -19.57 10.10 8.26
N HIS A 53 -19.58 10.74 7.08
CA HIS A 53 -18.47 10.69 6.14
C HIS A 53 -17.36 11.64 6.62
N HIS A 54 -16.67 11.25 7.68
CA HIS A 54 -15.48 11.97 8.12
C HIS A 54 -14.35 11.76 7.12
N SER A 55 -13.60 12.83 6.86
CA SER A 55 -12.40 12.74 6.03
C SER A 55 -11.27 12.18 6.88
N GLN A 56 -10.71 11.05 6.48
CA GLN A 56 -9.58 10.42 7.18
C GLN A 56 -8.31 11.27 7.02
N GLU A 57 -7.52 11.32 8.08
CA GLU A 57 -6.19 11.94 8.12
C GLU A 57 -5.19 10.89 8.62
N ILE A 58 -4.02 10.81 7.99
CA ILE A 58 -2.92 9.95 8.43
C ILE A 58 -2.48 10.38 9.83
N ILE A 59 -2.34 9.40 10.72
CA ILE A 59 -1.88 9.60 12.11
C ILE A 59 -0.62 8.78 12.43
N GLU A 60 -0.28 7.79 11.61
CA GLU A 60 1.02 7.10 11.61
C GLU A 60 1.50 6.92 10.17
N PHE A 61 2.76 7.27 9.91
CA PHE A 61 3.42 7.11 8.62
C PHE A 61 4.68 6.25 8.79
N PRO A 62 4.56 4.92 8.67
CA PRO A 62 5.69 4.02 8.73
C PRO A 62 6.16 3.59 7.34
N ALA A 63 7.40 3.14 7.26
CA ALA A 63 7.91 2.41 6.11
C ALA A 63 9.05 1.47 6.50
N VAL A 64 9.16 0.33 5.83
CA VAL A 64 10.30 -0.60 6.00
C VAL A 64 10.94 -0.96 4.67
N LEU A 65 12.28 -0.96 4.62
CA LEU A 65 13.07 -1.29 3.45
C LEU A 65 13.47 -2.78 3.49
N LEU A 66 12.80 -3.61 2.70
CA LEU A 66 13.07 -5.04 2.54
C LEU A 66 14.10 -5.29 1.44
N ASN A 67 15.16 -6.05 1.74
CA ASN A 67 16.09 -6.59 0.75
C ASN A 67 15.54 -7.89 0.15
N THR A 68 15.28 -7.92 -1.17
CA THR A 68 14.63 -9.07 -1.82
C THR A 68 15.54 -10.26 -2.04
N SER A 69 16.86 -10.12 -1.82
CA SER A 69 17.81 -11.23 -1.91
C SER A 69 17.97 -11.99 -0.60
N THR A 70 17.89 -11.28 0.53
CA THR A 70 18.11 -11.83 1.88
C THR A 70 16.82 -12.00 2.70
N GLY A 71 15.79 -11.21 2.40
CA GLY A 71 14.57 -11.12 3.20
C GLY A 71 14.72 -10.28 4.48
N GLN A 72 15.84 -9.56 4.64
CA GLN A 72 16.09 -8.71 5.81
C GLN A 72 15.49 -7.31 5.61
N ILE A 73 15.04 -6.71 6.71
CA ILE A 73 14.68 -5.29 6.77
C ILE A 73 15.96 -4.51 7.05
N ASP A 74 16.39 -3.72 6.07
CA ASP A 74 17.66 -2.97 6.10
C ASP A 74 17.50 -1.58 6.73
N SER A 75 16.29 -1.04 6.78
CA SER A 75 16.00 0.28 7.35
C SER A 75 14.51 0.45 7.62
N GLU A 76 14.17 1.31 8.57
CA GLU A 76 12.80 1.65 8.93
C GLU A 76 12.65 3.17 9.07
N PHE A 77 11.45 3.65 8.83
CA PHE A 77 10.98 5.00 9.10
C PHE A 77 9.66 4.90 9.85
N GLN A 78 9.45 5.75 10.85
CA GLN A 78 8.19 5.86 11.55
C GLN A 78 8.03 7.31 12.03
N ALA A 79 6.85 7.87 11.80
CA ALA A 79 6.46 9.16 12.35
C ALA A 79 4.99 9.14 12.72
N TYR A 80 4.65 9.69 13.89
CA TYR A 80 3.27 10.05 14.19
C TYR A 80 2.95 11.40 13.55
N VAL A 81 1.74 11.49 13.01
CA VAL A 81 1.27 12.65 12.26
C VAL A 81 0.15 13.30 13.03
N GLN A 82 0.23 14.63 13.19
CA GLN A 82 -0.80 15.40 13.86
C GLN A 82 -1.96 15.68 12.87
N PRO A 83 -3.18 15.14 13.11
CA PRO A 83 -4.35 15.49 12.32
C PRO A 83 -4.76 16.94 12.63
N GLN A 84 -5.16 17.68 11.58
CA GLN A 84 -5.45 19.12 11.67
C GLN A 84 -6.95 19.42 11.51
N GLU A 85 -7.70 18.53 10.86
CA GLU A 85 -9.14 18.71 10.62
C GLU A 85 -9.96 18.03 11.73
N HIS A 86 -9.49 16.87 12.20
CA HIS A 86 -10.04 16.10 13.30
C HIS A 86 -8.94 15.78 14.33
N PRO A 87 -8.48 16.79 15.10
CA PRO A 87 -7.31 16.65 15.99
C PRO A 87 -7.52 15.69 17.17
N ILE A 88 -8.77 15.45 17.57
CA ILE A 88 -9.10 14.55 18.68
C ILE A 88 -9.47 13.17 18.13
N LEU A 89 -8.69 12.16 18.48
CA LEU A 89 -8.93 10.78 18.11
C LEU A 89 -10.19 10.26 18.80
N SER A 90 -11.00 9.48 18.08
CA SER A 90 -12.10 8.75 18.70
C SER A 90 -11.57 7.63 19.61
N GLU A 91 -12.34 7.23 20.61
CA GLU A 91 -12.02 6.06 21.44
C GLU A 91 -11.80 4.81 20.58
N PHE A 92 -12.69 4.59 19.59
CA PHE A 92 -12.57 3.50 18.64
C PHE A 92 -11.23 3.52 17.88
N CYS A 93 -10.77 4.69 17.44
CA CYS A 93 -9.49 4.83 16.74
C CYS A 93 -8.30 4.49 17.64
N MET A 94 -8.31 4.98 18.88
CA MET A 94 -7.27 4.66 19.86
C MET A 94 -7.27 3.18 20.25
N GLU A 95 -8.44 2.57 20.42
CA GLU A 95 -8.57 1.13 20.70
C GLU A 95 -8.12 0.27 19.52
N LEU A 96 -8.51 0.64 18.30
CA LEU A 96 -8.17 -0.09 17.08
C LEU A 96 -6.66 -0.02 16.83
N THR A 97 -6.09 1.19 16.77
CA THR A 97 -4.69 1.43 16.35
C THR A 97 -3.68 1.36 17.49
N GLY A 98 -4.13 1.54 18.74
CA GLY A 98 -3.25 1.65 19.91
C GLY A 98 -2.53 2.99 20.02
N ILE A 99 -2.72 3.89 19.05
CA ILE A 99 -2.15 5.24 19.05
C ILE A 99 -2.91 6.08 20.07
N LYS A 100 -2.18 6.69 21.01
CA LYS A 100 -2.73 7.56 22.04
C LYS A 100 -2.82 9.00 21.53
N GLN A 101 -3.75 9.77 22.09
CA GLN A 101 -3.90 11.20 21.78
C GLN A 101 -2.58 11.97 21.93
N ALA A 102 -1.83 11.75 23.01
CA ALA A 102 -0.55 12.42 23.22
C ALA A 102 0.47 12.18 22.09
N GLN A 103 0.44 11.01 21.44
CA GLN A 103 1.37 10.69 20.34
C GLN A 103 1.06 11.50 19.07
N VAL A 104 -0.22 11.76 18.79
CA VAL A 104 -0.61 12.62 17.65
C VAL A 104 -0.49 14.10 18.00
N ASP A 105 -0.67 14.47 19.26
CA ASP A 105 -0.45 15.85 19.75
C ASP A 105 1.03 16.26 19.62
N GLU A 106 1.95 15.34 19.93
CA GLU A 106 3.40 15.49 19.75
C GLU A 106 3.87 15.19 18.32
N GLY A 107 2.96 14.66 17.49
CA GLY A 107 3.21 14.35 16.08
C GLY A 107 3.50 15.59 15.25
N VAL A 108 4.05 15.39 14.05
CA VAL A 108 4.31 16.49 13.11
C VAL A 108 3.17 16.63 12.10
N PRO A 109 2.88 17.83 11.57
CA PRO A 109 1.93 17.96 10.46
C PRO A 109 2.35 17.14 9.24
N LEU A 110 1.39 16.63 8.46
CA LEU A 110 1.67 15.74 7.31
C LEU A 110 2.72 16.31 6.34
N LYS A 111 2.72 17.63 6.08
CA LYS A 111 3.72 18.29 5.24
C LYS A 111 5.15 18.07 5.74
N ILE A 112 5.35 18.14 7.05
CA ILE A 112 6.66 17.94 7.69
C ILE A 112 7.01 16.45 7.67
N CYS A 113 6.05 15.57 7.96
CA CYS A 113 6.23 14.13 7.84
C CYS A 113 6.71 13.73 6.43
N LEU A 114 6.07 14.24 5.38
CA LEU A 114 6.49 14.01 4.00
C LEU A 114 7.91 14.53 3.72
N SER A 115 8.30 15.67 4.29
CA SER A 115 9.68 16.17 4.18
C SER A 115 10.69 15.24 4.87
N GLN A 116 10.36 14.74 6.07
CA GLN A 116 11.19 13.78 6.78
C GLN A 116 11.30 12.45 6.02
N PHE A 117 10.19 11.96 5.48
CA PHE A 117 10.16 10.76 4.64
C PHE A 117 11.02 10.93 3.40
N CYS A 118 10.91 12.06 2.68
CA CYS A 118 11.78 12.39 1.56
C CYS A 118 13.26 12.36 1.96
N LYS A 119 13.64 12.92 3.12
CA LYS A 119 15.04 12.86 3.59
C LYS A 119 15.50 11.42 3.85
N TRP A 120 14.65 10.60 4.45
CA TRP A 120 14.94 9.17 4.63
C TRP A 120 15.12 8.46 3.28
N ILE A 121 14.26 8.73 2.30
CA ILE A 121 14.38 8.22 0.93
C ILE A 121 15.73 8.61 0.29
N HIS A 122 16.14 9.88 0.35
CA HIS A 122 17.42 10.31 -0.21
C HIS A 122 18.61 9.60 0.44
N LYS A 123 18.55 9.39 1.77
CA LYS A 123 19.59 8.65 2.51
C LYS A 123 19.70 7.21 2.01
N ILE A 124 18.59 6.49 1.87
CA ILE A 124 18.63 5.10 1.38
C ILE A 124 19.06 5.02 -0.09
N GLN A 125 18.69 5.99 -0.93
CA GLN A 125 19.15 6.07 -2.33
C GLN A 125 20.67 6.16 -2.43
N GLN A 126 21.28 7.02 -1.61
CA GLN A 126 22.74 7.16 -1.56
C GLN A 126 23.42 5.91 -1.00
N GLN A 127 22.90 5.35 0.10
CA GLN A 127 23.53 4.22 0.79
C GLN A 127 23.42 2.89 0.04
N LYS A 128 22.32 2.69 -0.71
CA LYS A 128 22.01 1.41 -1.36
C LYS A 128 22.14 1.48 -2.89
N ASN A 129 22.43 2.66 -3.44
CA ASN A 129 22.46 2.93 -4.88
C ASN A 129 21.14 2.52 -5.59
N ILE A 130 20.00 2.97 -5.02
CA ILE A 130 18.66 2.60 -5.51
C ILE A 130 18.00 3.69 -6.35
N ILE A 131 17.25 3.27 -7.37
CA ILE A 131 16.31 4.12 -8.12
C ILE A 131 14.89 3.56 -8.03
N PHE A 132 13.90 4.45 -8.01
CA PHE A 132 12.49 4.05 -8.04
C PHE A 132 12.02 3.86 -9.47
N ALA A 133 11.36 2.74 -9.73
CA ALA A 133 10.82 2.45 -11.05
C ALA A 133 9.64 3.37 -11.38
N THR A 134 9.89 4.49 -12.03
CA THR A 134 8.84 5.39 -12.58
C THR A 134 8.55 5.03 -14.04
N GLY A 135 8.08 3.82 -14.29
CA GLY A 135 7.39 3.43 -15.54
C GLY A 135 8.13 3.53 -16.88
N VAL A 136 9.39 3.97 -16.99
CA VAL A 136 10.10 4.03 -18.28
C VAL A 136 11.62 3.82 -18.16
N SER A 137 12.13 3.01 -19.09
CA SER A 137 13.51 2.71 -19.50
C SER A 137 14.37 1.87 -18.56
N GLU A 138 14.83 0.73 -19.08
CA GLU A 138 15.89 -0.08 -18.49
C GLU A 138 17.15 0.77 -18.28
N PRO A 139 17.79 0.73 -17.10
CA PRO A 139 19.08 1.38 -16.89
C PRO A 139 20.11 0.78 -17.85
N SER A 140 20.74 1.63 -18.65
CA SER A 140 21.92 1.25 -19.41
C SER A 140 23.09 0.96 -18.45
N ALA A 141 23.50 -0.31 -18.40
CA ALA A 141 24.84 -0.78 -18.03
C ALA A 141 25.49 -0.23 -16.74
N SER A 142 24.73 0.05 -15.69
CA SER A 142 25.27 0.40 -14.36
C SER A 142 24.61 -0.43 -13.26
N GLU A 143 25.37 -0.76 -12.19
CA GLU A 143 24.97 -1.55 -11.00
C GLU A 143 23.88 -0.86 -10.13
N VAL A 144 22.96 -0.14 -10.76
CA VAL A 144 21.88 0.56 -10.07
C VAL A 144 20.81 -0.45 -9.67
N LYS A 145 20.42 -0.42 -8.40
CA LYS A 145 19.44 -1.34 -7.84
C LYS A 145 18.03 -0.77 -7.98
N LEU A 146 17.07 -1.60 -8.37
CA LEU A 146 15.69 -1.15 -8.53
C LEU A 146 14.93 -1.29 -7.21
N CYS A 147 14.13 -0.28 -6.89
CA CYS A 147 13.25 -0.26 -5.72
C CYS A 147 11.81 0.05 -6.11
N ALA A 148 10.85 -0.60 -5.45
CA ALA A 148 9.43 -0.35 -5.60
C ALA A 148 8.76 -0.13 -4.23
N PHE A 149 7.71 0.69 -4.20
CA PHE A 149 6.83 0.79 -3.04
C PHE A 149 5.83 -0.36 -3.03
N VAL A 150 5.43 -0.80 -1.85
CA VAL A 150 4.47 -1.86 -1.61
C VAL A 150 3.51 -1.41 -0.52
N THR A 151 2.23 -1.70 -0.70
CA THR A 151 1.19 -1.52 0.31
C THR A 151 0.36 -2.79 0.39
N TRP A 152 -0.37 -2.99 1.48
CA TRP A 152 -1.31 -4.11 1.55
C TRP A 152 -2.43 -3.95 0.53
N SER A 153 -2.91 -2.72 0.29
CA SER A 153 -3.95 -2.43 -0.71
C SER A 153 -3.80 -1.04 -1.34
N ASP A 154 -4.71 -0.69 -2.26
CA ASP A 154 -4.74 0.64 -2.88
C ASP A 154 -5.06 1.79 -1.92
N TRP A 155 -5.54 1.49 -0.70
CA TRP A 155 -6.04 2.49 0.22
C TRP A 155 -4.95 3.49 0.65
N ASP A 156 -3.76 3.06 1.03
CA ASP A 156 -2.71 3.94 1.59
C ASP A 156 -2.29 5.07 0.62
N LEU A 157 -1.73 4.67 -0.54
CA LEU A 157 -1.16 5.61 -1.50
C LEU A 157 -2.18 6.13 -2.51
N GLY A 158 -3.19 5.33 -2.86
CA GLY A 158 -4.17 5.64 -3.88
C GLY A 158 -5.40 6.37 -3.35
N VAL A 159 -5.70 6.25 -2.05
CA VAL A 159 -6.87 6.87 -1.41
C VAL A 159 -6.42 7.82 -0.31
N CYS A 160 -5.93 7.32 0.82
CA CYS A 160 -5.64 8.07 2.03
C CYS A 160 -4.70 9.25 1.76
N LEU A 161 -3.45 8.98 1.37
CA LEU A 161 -2.46 10.02 1.11
C LEU A 161 -2.85 10.93 -0.06
N GLU A 162 -3.43 10.37 -1.11
CA GLU A 162 -3.82 11.10 -2.32
C GLU A 162 -4.90 12.15 -2.02
N TYR A 163 -5.97 11.74 -1.33
CA TYR A 163 -7.07 12.63 -1.00
C TYR A 163 -6.69 13.61 0.11
N GLU A 164 -5.95 13.18 1.13
CA GLU A 164 -5.49 14.11 2.18
C GLU A 164 -4.57 15.19 1.59
N CYS A 165 -3.60 14.83 0.75
CA CYS A 165 -2.75 15.82 0.07
C CYS A 165 -3.58 16.81 -0.76
N LYS A 166 -4.59 16.34 -1.50
CA LYS A 166 -5.47 17.23 -2.29
C LYS A 166 -6.23 18.21 -1.41
N ARG A 167 -6.85 17.73 -0.33
CA ARG A 167 -7.66 18.56 0.58
C ARG A 167 -6.80 19.60 1.30
N LYS A 168 -5.58 19.21 1.70
CA LYS A 168 -4.60 20.09 2.37
C LYS A 168 -3.71 20.90 1.41
N GLN A 169 -3.94 20.81 0.10
CA GLN A 169 -3.16 21.48 -0.95
C GLN A 169 -1.64 21.19 -0.85
N LEU A 170 -1.31 19.94 -0.48
CA LEU A 170 0.07 19.45 -0.40
C LEU A 170 0.48 18.75 -1.69
N LEU A 171 1.75 18.90 -2.06
CA LEU A 171 2.33 18.14 -3.16
C LEU A 171 2.71 16.74 -2.67
N LYS A 172 2.02 15.72 -3.19
CA LYS A 172 2.40 14.32 -2.98
C LYS A 172 3.70 14.02 -3.71
N PRO A 173 4.72 13.43 -3.05
CA PRO A 173 5.96 13.03 -3.71
C PRO A 173 5.71 12.07 -4.88
N VAL A 174 6.23 12.40 -6.07
CA VAL A 174 5.94 11.68 -7.33
C VAL A 174 6.36 10.21 -7.28
N PHE A 175 7.40 9.86 -6.53
CA PHE A 175 7.84 8.47 -6.38
C PHE A 175 6.80 7.59 -5.66
N LEU A 176 5.84 8.17 -4.93
CA LEU A 176 4.71 7.46 -4.30
C LEU A 176 3.52 7.25 -5.25
N ASN A 177 3.65 7.59 -6.53
CA ASN A 177 2.60 7.40 -7.53
C ASN A 177 2.65 6.04 -8.22
N SER A 178 3.55 5.14 -7.83
CA SER A 178 3.61 3.77 -8.37
C SER A 178 3.98 2.78 -7.28
N TRP A 179 3.18 1.73 -7.13
CA TRP A 179 3.37 0.73 -6.08
C TRP A 179 2.85 -0.65 -6.49
N ILE A 180 3.18 -1.62 -5.64
CA ILE A 180 2.69 -2.99 -5.69
C ILE A 180 1.59 -3.12 -4.63
N ASP A 181 0.36 -3.40 -5.08
CA ASP A 181 -0.73 -3.90 -4.23
C ASP A 181 -0.43 -5.37 -3.91
N LEU A 182 0.05 -5.63 -2.69
CA LEU A 182 0.46 -6.97 -2.29
C LEU A 182 -0.74 -7.91 -2.16
N ARG A 183 -1.92 -7.43 -1.75
CA ARG A 183 -3.12 -8.26 -1.66
C ARG A 183 -3.60 -8.70 -3.04
N ALA A 184 -3.57 -7.84 -4.04
CA ALA A 184 -3.88 -8.20 -5.43
C ALA A 184 -2.87 -9.23 -5.96
N THR A 185 -1.57 -9.00 -5.68
CA THR A 185 -0.49 -9.92 -6.05
C THR A 185 -0.66 -11.28 -5.38
N TYR A 186 -0.99 -11.31 -4.08
CA TYR A 186 -1.28 -12.52 -3.31
C TYR A 186 -2.43 -13.31 -3.91
N LYS A 187 -3.55 -12.63 -4.22
CA LYS A 187 -4.74 -13.24 -4.82
C LYS A 187 -4.41 -13.91 -6.15
N LEU A 188 -3.64 -13.23 -7.01
CA LEU A 188 -3.24 -13.77 -8.30
C LEU A 188 -2.31 -14.98 -8.15
N PHE A 189 -1.32 -14.87 -7.27
CA PHE A 189 -0.27 -15.88 -7.11
C PHE A 189 -0.78 -17.16 -6.43
N TYR A 190 -1.45 -17.03 -5.28
CA TYR A 190 -1.97 -18.20 -4.54
C TYR A 190 -3.37 -18.63 -4.98
N ARG A 191 -4.06 -17.85 -5.82
CA ARG A 191 -5.45 -18.08 -6.28
C ARG A 191 -6.44 -18.19 -5.12
N ARG A 192 -6.28 -17.34 -4.09
CA ARG A 192 -7.10 -17.31 -2.86
C ARG A 192 -7.43 -15.89 -2.45
N LYS A 193 -8.53 -15.71 -1.72
CA LYS A 193 -8.93 -14.40 -1.17
C LYS A 193 -8.65 -14.39 0.35
N PRO A 194 -7.61 -13.69 0.82
CA PRO A 194 -7.29 -13.67 2.24
C PRO A 194 -8.27 -12.77 3.02
N LYS A 195 -8.48 -13.13 4.28
CA LYS A 195 -9.21 -12.32 5.28
C LYS A 195 -8.26 -11.29 5.92
N GLY A 196 -7.99 -10.22 5.19
CA GLY A 196 -7.02 -9.20 5.63
C GLY A 196 -5.56 -9.70 5.59
N LEU A 197 -4.64 -8.89 6.12
CA LEU A 197 -3.21 -9.22 6.17
C LEU A 197 -2.96 -10.43 7.06
N SER A 198 -3.51 -10.44 8.27
CA SER A 198 -3.38 -11.53 9.25
C SER A 198 -3.86 -12.88 8.69
N GLY A 199 -4.98 -12.88 7.96
CA GLY A 199 -5.46 -14.09 7.27
C GLY A 199 -4.50 -14.58 6.17
N ALA A 200 -3.86 -13.66 5.43
CA ALA A 200 -2.87 -14.03 4.41
C ALA A 200 -1.61 -14.63 5.03
N LEU A 201 -1.11 -14.05 6.13
CA LEU A 201 0.04 -14.56 6.89
C LEU A 201 -0.25 -15.97 7.42
N GLN A 202 -1.41 -16.16 8.06
CA GLN A 202 -1.81 -17.46 8.61
C GLN A 202 -1.90 -18.55 7.54
N GLU A 203 -2.46 -18.23 6.36
CA GLU A 203 -2.58 -19.17 5.24
C GLU A 203 -1.24 -19.68 4.72
N VAL A 204 -0.18 -18.87 4.84
CA VAL A 204 1.20 -19.25 4.44
C VAL A 204 2.07 -19.71 5.60
N GLY A 205 1.48 -19.87 6.80
CA GLY A 205 2.14 -20.40 8.00
C GLY A 205 3.03 -19.38 8.73
N ILE A 206 2.72 -18.08 8.61
CA ILE A 206 3.38 -17.00 9.35
C ILE A 206 2.43 -16.53 10.46
N GLU A 207 2.97 -16.41 11.68
CA GLU A 207 2.29 -15.78 12.80
C GLU A 207 2.52 -14.27 12.76
N PHE A 208 1.49 -13.48 13.05
CA PHE A 208 1.61 -12.03 13.12
C PHE A 208 2.51 -11.65 14.29
N SER A 209 3.51 -10.81 14.06
CA SER A 209 4.40 -10.30 15.11
C SER A 209 4.05 -8.85 15.45
N GLY A 210 3.93 -8.54 16.74
CA GLY A 210 3.59 -7.19 17.20
C GLY A 210 2.10 -6.98 17.35
N ARG A 211 1.63 -5.76 17.12
CA ARG A 211 0.22 -5.36 17.30
C ARG A 211 -0.44 -5.10 15.94
N GLU A 212 -1.53 -5.81 15.64
CA GLU A 212 -2.37 -5.50 14.46
C GLU A 212 -2.87 -4.04 14.55
N HIS A 213 -2.88 -3.31 13.43
CA HIS A 213 -3.20 -1.88 13.35
C HIS A 213 -2.18 -0.96 14.05
N SER A 214 -0.96 -1.45 14.30
CA SER A 214 0.20 -0.57 14.42
C SER A 214 0.88 -0.55 13.06
N GLY A 215 0.93 0.61 12.40
CA GLY A 215 1.34 0.67 11.01
C GLY A 215 2.77 0.17 10.78
N LEU A 216 3.70 0.36 11.74
CA LEU A 216 5.05 -0.18 11.64
C LEU A 216 5.08 -1.72 11.72
N ASP A 217 4.30 -2.31 12.63
CA ASP A 217 4.20 -3.77 12.75
C ASP A 217 3.51 -4.36 11.52
N ASP A 218 2.46 -3.72 11.00
CA ASP A 218 1.80 -4.13 9.76
C ASP A 218 2.73 -4.02 8.54
N SER A 219 3.56 -2.97 8.47
CA SER A 219 4.59 -2.83 7.43
C SER A 219 5.63 -3.96 7.49
N ARG A 220 6.10 -4.32 8.70
CA ARG A 220 7.03 -5.45 8.90
C ARG A 220 6.42 -6.78 8.49
N ASN A 221 5.19 -7.05 8.93
CA ASN A 221 4.49 -8.30 8.59
C ASN A 221 4.18 -8.38 7.09
N THR A 222 3.80 -7.28 6.47
CA THR A 222 3.61 -7.18 5.01
C THR A 222 4.92 -7.44 4.26
N ALA A 223 6.06 -6.93 4.77
CA ALA A 223 7.38 -7.26 4.22
C ALA A 223 7.73 -8.75 4.34
N LEU A 224 7.43 -9.38 5.49
CA LEU A 224 7.61 -10.83 5.68
C LEU A 224 6.76 -11.64 4.70
N LEU A 225 5.50 -11.23 4.47
CA LEU A 225 4.63 -11.86 3.48
C LEU A 225 5.18 -11.70 2.06
N ALA A 226 5.63 -10.50 1.69
CA ALA A 226 6.24 -10.25 0.39
C ALA A 226 7.47 -11.14 0.17
N TRP A 227 8.33 -11.27 1.19
CA TRP A 227 9.48 -12.17 1.13
C TRP A 227 9.08 -13.64 0.99
N LYS A 228 8.09 -14.10 1.75
CA LYS A 228 7.54 -15.45 1.64
C LYS A 228 7.00 -15.73 0.22
N MET A 229 6.27 -14.79 -0.35
CA MET A 229 5.79 -14.87 -1.74
C MET A 229 6.94 -14.99 -2.74
N ILE A 230 7.99 -14.17 -2.60
CA ILE A 230 9.21 -14.25 -3.43
C ILE A 230 9.84 -15.64 -3.33
N ARG A 231 10.00 -16.17 -2.12
CA ARG A 231 10.57 -17.52 -1.88
C ARG A 231 9.72 -18.64 -2.48
N ASP A 232 8.41 -18.45 -2.54
CA ASP A 232 7.48 -19.41 -3.16
C ASP A 232 7.48 -19.33 -4.70
N GLY A 233 8.15 -18.33 -5.28
CA GLY A 233 8.35 -18.13 -6.71
C GLY A 233 7.55 -16.96 -7.31
N CYS A 234 6.92 -16.12 -6.49
CA CYS A 234 6.22 -14.92 -6.96
C CYS A 234 7.23 -13.90 -7.50
N VAL A 235 6.93 -13.30 -8.66
CA VAL A 235 7.72 -12.19 -9.21
C VAL A 235 6.96 -10.90 -8.96
N MET A 236 7.56 -10.00 -8.19
CA MET A 236 6.98 -8.72 -7.83
C MET A 236 6.94 -7.77 -9.03
N LYS A 237 5.79 -7.12 -9.25
CA LYS A 237 5.55 -6.19 -10.36
C LYS A 237 4.71 -5.02 -9.88
N ILE A 238 4.97 -3.82 -10.42
CA ILE A 238 4.10 -2.66 -10.21
C ILE A 238 2.67 -3.02 -10.67
N THR A 239 1.69 -2.84 -9.79
CA THR A 239 0.28 -3.11 -10.10
C THR A 239 -0.54 -1.85 -10.23
N ARG A 240 -0.04 -0.71 -9.71
CA ARG A 240 -0.72 0.59 -9.71
C ARG A 240 0.21 1.70 -10.13
N SER A 241 -0.36 2.65 -10.88
CA SER A 241 0.30 3.92 -11.21
C SER A 241 -0.73 5.04 -11.34
N LEU A 242 -0.48 6.19 -10.71
CA LEU A 242 -1.28 7.41 -10.85
C LEU A 242 -0.74 8.34 -11.95
N ASN A 243 0.43 8.03 -12.51
CA ASN A 243 0.98 8.81 -13.62
C ASN A 243 0.10 8.57 -14.85
N LYS A 244 -0.58 9.62 -15.33
CA LYS A 244 -1.32 9.56 -16.60
C LYS A 244 -0.33 9.21 -17.70
N VAL A 245 -0.52 8.06 -18.35
CA VAL A 245 0.02 7.86 -19.69
C VAL A 245 -0.68 8.91 -20.55
N VAL A 246 0.00 10.00 -20.90
CA VAL A 246 -0.43 10.82 -22.03
C VAL A 246 -0.32 9.89 -23.23
N PRO A 247 -1.42 9.53 -23.93
CA PRO A 247 -1.29 8.79 -25.17
C PRO A 247 -0.41 9.63 -26.10
N LYS A 248 0.67 9.06 -26.63
CA LYS A 248 1.43 9.66 -27.73
C LYS A 248 0.51 9.73 -28.95
N GLY A 249 -0.34 10.74 -29.00
CA GLY A 249 -1.12 11.14 -30.15
C GLY A 249 -0.36 12.23 -30.90
N ILE A 250 0.36 11.79 -31.93
CA ILE A 250 0.64 12.43 -33.22
C ILE A 250 0.53 13.97 -33.25
N HIS A 251 1.65 14.61 -33.58
CA HIS A 251 1.73 15.99 -34.05
C HIS A 251 0.60 16.34 -35.02
N ALA A 252 -0.31 17.22 -34.59
CA ALA A 252 -1.14 18.00 -35.50
C ALA A 252 -0.74 19.47 -35.34
N VAL A 253 0.00 19.96 -36.33
CA VAL A 253 0.31 21.37 -36.53
C VAL A 253 -1.02 22.14 -36.63
N PRO A 254 -1.21 23.26 -35.91
CA PRO A 254 -2.39 24.10 -36.15
C PRO A 254 -2.23 24.79 -37.50
N LYS A 255 -3.03 24.39 -38.49
CA LYS A 255 -3.27 25.23 -39.67
C LYS A 255 -4.17 26.39 -39.25
N LEU A 256 -3.63 27.59 -39.37
CA LEU A 256 -4.40 28.83 -39.42
C LEU A 256 -5.30 28.79 -40.66
N SER A 257 -6.61 28.96 -40.47
CA SER A 257 -7.49 29.50 -41.49
C SER A 257 -8.54 30.40 -40.85
N HIS A 258 -8.70 31.54 -41.48
CA HIS A 258 -9.40 32.75 -41.09
C HIS A 258 -10.90 32.69 -41.48
N GLN A 259 -11.70 33.57 -40.83
CA GLN A 259 -13.06 34.05 -41.19
C GLN A 259 -14.25 33.12 -40.83
N GLN A 260 -15.43 33.59 -40.39
CA GLN A 260 -15.98 34.92 -40.09
C GLN A 260 -17.31 34.75 -39.30
N LYS A 261 -17.63 35.76 -38.46
CA LYS A 261 -18.96 36.38 -38.20
C LYS A 261 -20.03 35.74 -37.28
N ASN A 262 -20.41 36.61 -36.31
CA ASN A 262 -21.76 37.00 -35.86
C ASN A 262 -22.46 36.33 -34.66
N ASN A 263 -22.31 36.99 -33.50
CA ASN A 263 -23.35 37.61 -32.63
C ASN A 263 -24.45 36.75 -31.91
N PRO A 264 -25.15 37.27 -30.87
CA PRO A 264 -25.21 36.62 -29.56
C PRO A 264 -26.65 36.36 -29.03
N SER A 265 -26.71 35.84 -27.80
CA SER A 265 -27.82 35.89 -26.82
C SER A 265 -28.78 34.69 -26.71
N LEU A 266 -29.30 34.57 -25.47
CA LEU A 266 -30.52 33.86 -25.03
C LEU A 266 -30.38 32.35 -24.69
N PHE A 267 -30.36 31.97 -23.41
CA PHE A 267 -31.55 31.88 -22.55
C PHE A 267 -31.23 31.43 -21.12
N MET A 268 -31.99 32.00 -20.19
CA MET A 268 -32.05 31.76 -18.76
C MET A 268 -32.99 30.59 -18.42
N LYS A 269 -32.72 29.96 -17.26
CA LYS A 269 -33.68 29.50 -16.23
C LYS A 269 -34.41 28.14 -16.34
N LYS A 270 -34.36 27.48 -15.16
CA LYS A 270 -35.35 26.61 -14.47
C LYS A 270 -35.50 25.16 -14.96
N SER A 271 -35.30 24.20 -14.06
CA SER A 271 -36.39 23.76 -13.18
C SER A 271 -35.90 22.90 -12.02
N LEU A 272 -36.46 23.19 -10.84
CA LEU A 272 -36.45 22.41 -9.61
C LEU A 272 -37.83 21.75 -9.49
N HIS A 273 -37.94 20.69 -8.68
CA HIS A 273 -39.12 19.91 -8.25
C HIS A 273 -39.18 18.52 -8.89
N HIS A 274 -39.58 17.46 -8.21
CA HIS A 274 -39.79 17.04 -6.81
C HIS A 274 -40.33 15.60 -6.99
N LEU A 275 -40.05 14.65 -6.11
CA LEU A 275 -40.99 13.54 -5.80
C LEU A 275 -40.43 12.73 -4.63
N ILE A 276 -41.11 12.88 -3.50
CA ILE A 276 -41.03 12.04 -2.30
C ILE A 276 -42.41 11.36 -2.14
N ALA A 277 -42.35 10.07 -1.75
CA ALA A 277 -43.31 9.29 -0.97
C ALA A 277 -44.59 8.72 -1.65
N PRO A 278 -45.27 7.72 -1.02
CA PRO A 278 -44.78 6.70 -0.07
C PRO A 278 -45.29 5.25 -0.38
N GLN A 279 -44.57 4.25 0.15
CA GLN A 279 -45.05 3.20 1.08
C GLN A 279 -43.83 2.47 1.67
#